data_AF-X1G1H1-F1
#
_entry.id   AF-X1G1H1-F1
#
_cell.length_a   1.000
_cell.length_b   1.000
_cell.length_c   1.000
_cell.angle_alpha   90.00
_cell.angle_beta   90.00
_cell.angle_gamma   90.00
#
_symmetry.space_group_name_H-M   'P 1'
#
loop_
_entity.id
_entity.type
_entity.pdbx_description
1 polymer ?
#
loop_
_entity_poly.entity_id
_entity_poly.type
_entity_poly.pdbx_seq_one_letter_code
_entity_poly.pdbx_strand_id
1 'polypeptide(L)' 'SPLPNKLKAAVTSRLKIMSDLDISERRVPQDGRIKIRMKSKTVEFRVSTLPTLFGENKEKNSIS' A
#
# COMPACT_ATOMS: atom_id res chain seq x y z
N SER A 1 -18.05 -5.98 1.42
CA SER A 1 -17.54 -6.83 2.51
C SER A 1 -16.13 -6.37 2.88
N PRO A 2 -15.86 -5.93 4.13
CA PRO A 2 -14.51 -5.55 4.52
C PRO A 2 -13.59 -6.77 4.45
N LEU A 3 -12.41 -6.62 3.82
CA LEU A 3 -11.39 -7.67 3.79
C LEU A 3 -11.00 -8.06 5.23
N PRO A 4 -10.83 -9.35 5.55
CA PRO A 4 -10.40 -9.79 6.88
C PRO A 4 -9.10 -9.09 7.30
N ASN A 5 -9.00 -8.65 8.55
CA ASN A 5 -7.88 -7.84 9.05
C ASN A 5 -6.50 -8.49 8.82
N LYS A 6 -6.41 -9.83 8.86
CA LYS A 6 -5.18 -10.57 8.57
C LYS A 6 -4.72 -10.41 7.10
N LEU A 7 -5.67 -10.36 6.16
CA LEU A 7 -5.37 -10.19 4.74
C LEU A 7 -4.87 -8.78 4.45
N LYS A 8 -5.43 -7.76 5.12
CA LYS A 8 -4.96 -6.37 4.99
C LYS A 8 -3.48 -6.22 5.37
N ALA A 9 -3.08 -6.75 6.53
CA ALA A 9 -1.69 -6.68 6.99
C ALA A 9 -0.72 -7.40 6.04
N ALA A 10 -1.12 -8.58 5.52
CA ALA A 10 -0.32 -9.33 4.56
C ALA A 10 -0.13 -8.58 3.24
N VAL A 11 -1.20 -7.95 2.72
CA VAL A 11 -1.17 -7.18 1.48
C VAL A 11 -0.30 -5.93 1.63
N THR A 12 -0.46 -5.15 2.71
CA THR A 12 0.40 -3.97 2.97
C THR A 12 1.87 -4.38 3.08
N SER A 13 2.18 -5.46 3.82
CA SER A 13 3.57 -5.94 3.93
C SER A 13 4.14 -6.32 2.56
N ARG A 14 3.35 -6.98 1.72
CA ARG A 14 3.79 -7.36 0.37
C ARG A 14 4.04 -6.15 -0.51
N LEU A 15 3.16 -5.15 -0.45
CA LEU A 15 3.29 -3.92 -1.23
C LEU A 15 4.52 -3.12 -0.81
N LYS A 16 4.80 -3.08 0.50
CA LYS A 16 6.01 -2.44 1.04
C LYS A 16 7.29 -3.10 0.54
N ILE A 17 7.38 -4.43 0.61
CA ILE A 17 8.53 -5.18 0.08
C ILE A 17 8.72 -4.91 -1.42
N MET A 18 7.64 -4.95 -2.20
CA MET A 18 7.73 -4.76 -3.65
C MET A 18 8.14 -3.34 -4.05
N SER A 19 7.98 -2.37 -3.14
CA SER A 19 8.27 -0.95 -3.35
C SER A 19 9.55 -0.48 -2.66
N ASP A 20 10.34 -1.39 -2.10
CA ASP A 20 11.53 -1.11 -1.26
C ASP A 20 11.23 -0.21 -0.03
N LEU A 21 10.07 -0.40 0.59
CA LEU A 21 9.62 0.33 1.77
C LEU A 21 9.86 -0.44 3.07
N ASP A 22 10.01 0.29 4.18
CA ASP A 22 10.21 -0.29 5.51
C ASP A 22 8.88 -0.81 6.09
N ILE A 23 8.83 -2.13 6.28
CA ILE A 23 7.68 -2.86 6.83
C ILE A 23 7.51 -2.59 8.34
N SER A 24 8.62 -2.35 9.04
CA SER A 24 8.65 -2.12 10.49
C SER A 24 8.10 -0.74 10.84
N GLU A 25 8.37 0.26 10.00
CA GLU A 25 7.88 1.62 10.21
C GLU A 25 6.42 1.78 9.75
N ARG A 26 5.56 2.33 10.60
CA ARG A 26 4.11 2.44 10.40
C ARG A 26 3.54 3.80 10.84
N ARG A 27 4.39 4.72 11.29
CA ARG A 27 4.04 6.01 11.90
C ARG A 27 4.28 7.19 10.98
N VAL A 28 5.12 7.03 9.97
CA VAL A 28 5.39 8.06 8.96
C VAL A 28 4.90 7.62 7.58
N PRO A 29 4.47 8.56 6.73
CA PRO A 29 4.26 8.30 5.31
C PRO A 29 5.50 7.70 4.66
N GLN A 30 5.31 6.83 3.68
CA GLN A 30 6.42 6.30 2.87
C GLN A 30 6.03 6.26 1.39
N ASP A 31 6.97 6.61 0.52
CA ASP A 31 6.81 6.64 -0.92
C ASP A 31 7.85 5.75 -1.59
N GLY A 32 7.38 4.88 -2.48
CA GLY A 32 8.19 3.90 -3.18
C GLY A 32 7.76 3.74 -4.63
N ARG A 33 8.48 2.89 -5.36
CA ARG A 33 8.17 2.56 -6.75
C ARG A 33 8.22 1.07 -6.97
N ILE A 34 7.27 0.55 -7.71
CA ILE A 34 7.25 -0.85 -8.14
C ILE A 34 7.38 -0.90 -9.65
N LYS A 35 8.37 -1.63 -10.16
CA LYS A 35 8.44 -1.95 -11.59
C LYS A 35 7.82 -3.32 -11.83
N ILE A 36 6.71 -3.36 -12.54
CA ILE A 36 6.03 -4.60 -12.91
C ILE A 36 6.24 -4.84 -14.40
N ARG A 37 6.81 -5.99 -14.73
CA ARG A 37 6.91 -6.46 -16.11
C ARG A 37 5.66 -7.27 -16.45
N MET A 38 4.89 -6.79 -17.42
CA MET A 38 3.70 -7.46 -17.94
C MET A 38 3.87 -7.73 -19.43
N LYS A 39 3.98 -9.01 -19.80
CA LYS A 39 4.23 -9.44 -21.19
C LYS A 39 5.42 -8.69 -21.78
N SER A 40 5.19 -7.80 -22.75
CA SER A 40 6.20 -7.01 -23.45
C SER A 40 6.40 -5.59 -22.90
N LYS A 41 5.69 -5.21 -21.83
CA LYS A 41 5.75 -3.85 -21.27
C LYS A 41 6.25 -3.87 -19.84
N THR A 42 7.04 -2.87 -19.48
CA THR A 42 7.40 -2.57 -18.08
C THR A 42 6.64 -1.33 -17.66
N VAL A 43 5.87 -1.45 -16.58
CA VAL A 43 5.11 -0.34 -16.00
C VAL A 43 5.70 -0.03 -14.62
N GLU A 44 6.03 1.24 -14.39
CA GLU A 44 6.46 1.73 -13.08
C GLU A 44 5.25 2.34 -12.36
N PHE A 45 4.91 1.78 -11.22
CA PHE A 45 3.87 2.29 -10.32
C PHE A 45 4.52 3.09 -9.21
N ARG A 46 3.92 4.22 -8.86
CA ARG A 46 4.23 4.92 -7.61
C ARG A 46 3.33 4.38 -6.51
N VAL A 47 3.91 4.09 -5.35
CA VAL A 47 3.20 3.59 -4.18
C VAL A 47 3.45 4.56 -3.04
N SER A 48 2.37 4.98 -2.38
CA SER A 48 2.42 5.81 -1.19
C SER A 48 1.64 5.13 -0.08
N THR A 49 2.19 5.08 1.12
CA THR A 49 1.55 4.54 2.32
C THR A 49 1.34 5.67 3.31
N LEU A 50 0.15 5.73 3.92
CA LEU A 50 -0.21 6.77 4.89
C LEU A 50 -0.62 6.13 6.21
N PRO A 51 -0.02 6.53 7.35
CA PRO A 51 -0.40 6.03 8.65
C PRO A 51 -1.81 6.50 8.98
N THR A 52 -2.73 5.56 9.22
CA THR A 52 -4.09 5.87 9.70
C THR A 52 -4.29 5.28 11.09
N LEU A 53 -4.96 6.04 11.96
CA LEU A 53 -5.20 5.74 13.39
C LEU A 53 -5.87 4.37 13.66
N PHE A 54 -6.45 3.71 12.65
CA PHE A 54 -7.17 2.44 12.77
C PHE A 54 -6.64 1.34 11.82
N GLY A 55 -5.39 1.47 11.33
CA GLY A 55 -4.87 0.70 10.19
C GLY A 55 -5.36 1.28 8.86
N GLU A 56 -4.59 1.10 7.79
CA GLU A 56 -4.76 1.74 6.46
C GLU A 56 -6.17 1.53 5.87
N ASN A 57 -7.11 2.39 6.27
CA ASN A 57 -8.23 3.01 5.55
C ASN A 57 -9.46 3.33 6.44
N LYS A 58 -9.85 4.60 6.43
CA LYS A 58 -11.24 5.05 6.25
C LYS A 58 -11.23 6.22 5.26
N GLU A 59 -11.19 5.91 3.98
CA GLU A 59 -11.60 6.86 2.95
C GLU A 59 -13.10 7.10 3.15
N LYS A 60 -13.44 8.25 3.76
CA LYS A 60 -14.82 8.71 3.85
C LYS A 60 -15.17 9.27 2.47
N ASN A 61 -16.00 8.55 1.71
CA ASN A 61 -16.73 9.11 0.58
C ASN A 61 -17.40 10.42 1.03
N SER A 62 -16.88 11.54 0.54
CA SER A 62 -17.52 12.85 0.60
C SER A 62 -17.38 13.45 -0.79
N ILE A 63 -18.15 12.91 -1.73
CA ILE A 63 -18.55 13.64 -2.93
C ILE A 63 -20.02 13.95 -2.70
N SER A 64 -20.26 15.19 -2.30
CA SER A 64 -21.54 15.86 -2.54
C SER A 64 -21.70 16.11 -4.03
#